data_AF-B1C5Q4-F1
#
_entry.id   AF-B1C5Q4-F1
#
_cell.length_a   1.000
_cell.length_b   1.000
_cell.length_c   1.000
_cell.angle_alpha   90.00
_cell.angle_beta   90.00
_cell.angle_gamma   90.00
#
_symmetry.space_group_name_H-M   'P 1'
#
loop_
_entity.id
_entity.type
_entity.pdbx_description
1 polymer ?
#
loop_
_entity_poly.entity_id
_entity_poly.type
_entity_poly.pdbx_seq_one_letter_code
_entity_poly.pdbx_strand_id
1 'polypeptide(L)'
;MGLNDTPKGERIYIGIFGRRNAGKSSIINAITNQNLAIVSDVKGTTTDPVSKAMELFPLGPVVIIDTPGLDDVGSLGEKRIEKAYQVLNKTDIALLILDAEYGLTDVDKELLKLIKEKNIPYIILMNKSDILSDDKKNNEFIYVSTKTGENIKELKELIAKKAPKGNEKVIVSDLINKGDKVILVIPIDKAAPKGRLILPQQQTIRDILDKGAVSIMCKEDELKNTINSLKEKPSLVITDSQAFKSVDKDTPKDIPLTSFSILFARFKGEIDVLIDGVRKIKDLDNSDTILISEGCTHHRQCGDIGSEKIPKWLKDFTGKDLKFEFSSGTEFPRDLSKYALVVHCGGCMLNEKEMKHRIKYAVDNGVNIVNYGILIAYLNGILGRAVEPLGIKL
;
A
#
# COMPACT_ATOMS: atom_id res chain seq x y z
N MET A 1 11.43 13.66 -9.97
CA MET A 1 10.68 13.42 -8.72
C MET A 1 11.69 13.02 -7.68
N GLY A 2 11.84 13.81 -6.62
CA GLY A 2 12.76 13.49 -5.53
C GLY A 2 12.09 12.63 -4.45
N LEU A 3 12.86 12.11 -3.50
CA LEU A 3 12.38 11.31 -2.37
C LEU A 3 11.20 11.96 -1.62
N ASN A 4 11.25 13.28 -1.45
CA ASN A 4 10.25 14.04 -0.71
C ASN A 4 8.95 14.26 -1.50
N ASP A 5 8.97 14.07 -2.82
CA ASP A 5 7.81 14.25 -3.69
C ASP A 5 7.02 12.95 -3.88
N THR A 6 7.65 11.79 -3.66
CA THR A 6 7.03 10.48 -3.85
C THR A 6 6.52 9.91 -2.53
N PRO A 7 5.21 9.69 -2.38
CA PRO A 7 4.62 9.10 -1.19
C PRO A 7 5.19 7.72 -0.87
N LYS A 8 5.24 7.38 0.42
CA LYS A 8 5.77 6.09 0.88
C LYS A 8 5.07 4.88 0.24
N GLY A 9 3.77 4.98 -0.08
CA GLY A 9 3.02 3.91 -0.73
C GLY A 9 3.34 3.70 -2.22
N GLU A 10 4.00 4.67 -2.87
CA GLU A 10 4.32 4.67 -4.31
C GLU A 10 5.80 4.43 -4.62
N ARG A 11 6.64 4.39 -3.57
CA ARG A 11 8.05 4.03 -3.70
C ARG A 11 8.17 2.54 -4.00
N ILE A 12 9.23 2.14 -4.70
CA ILE A 12 9.56 0.72 -4.92
C ILE A 12 10.17 0.15 -3.65
N TYR A 13 9.64 -0.99 -3.19
CA TYR A 13 10.10 -1.68 -1.97
C TYR A 13 11.11 -2.75 -2.36
N ILE A 14 12.36 -2.57 -1.94
CA ILE A 14 13.46 -3.51 -2.16
C ILE A 14 13.67 -4.31 -0.88
N GLY A 15 13.28 -5.58 -0.90
CA GLY A 15 13.47 -6.49 0.23
C GLY A 15 14.85 -7.14 0.17
N ILE A 16 15.63 -7.03 1.24
CA ILE A 16 16.99 -7.58 1.34
C ILE A 16 16.94 -8.82 2.23
N PHE A 17 17.22 -9.98 1.65
CA PHE A 17 17.09 -11.27 2.32
C PHE A 17 18.36 -12.09 2.24
N GLY A 18 18.48 -13.07 3.15
CA GLY A 18 19.61 -13.98 3.21
C GLY A 18 19.99 -14.31 4.65
N ARG A 19 20.91 -15.25 4.81
CA ARG A 19 21.40 -15.73 6.11
C ARG A 19 22.08 -14.62 6.94
N ARG A 20 22.29 -14.88 8.23
CA ARG A 20 23.16 -14.03 9.06
C ARG A 20 24.56 -13.98 8.44
N ASN A 21 25.22 -12.84 8.56
CA ASN A 21 26.59 -12.62 8.09
C ASN A 21 26.85 -12.77 6.57
N ALA A 22 25.82 -13.01 5.74
CA ALA A 22 25.92 -12.97 4.28
C ALA A 22 26.29 -11.57 3.72
N GLY A 23 26.33 -10.55 4.59
CA GLY A 23 26.73 -9.19 4.25
C GLY A 23 25.60 -8.29 3.74
N LYS A 24 24.36 -8.55 4.19
CA LYS A 24 23.18 -7.73 3.83
C LYS A 24 23.38 -6.24 4.08
N SER A 25 23.75 -5.86 5.30
CA SER A 25 23.98 -4.46 5.65
C SER A 25 25.15 -3.83 4.87
N SER A 26 26.19 -4.62 4.57
CA SER A 26 27.30 -4.17 3.72
C SER A 26 26.86 -3.91 2.28
N ILE A 27 26.01 -4.78 1.72
CA ILE A 27 25.45 -4.58 0.38
C ILE A 27 24.55 -3.36 0.34
N ILE A 28 23.70 -3.17 1.35
CA ILE A 28 22.87 -1.96 1.47
C ILE A 28 23.76 -0.72 1.41
N ASN A 29 24.81 -0.64 2.22
CA ASN A 29 25.71 0.51 2.24
C ASN A 29 26.43 0.72 0.89
N ALA A 30 26.87 -0.36 0.26
CA ALA A 30 27.52 -0.31 -1.05
C ALA A 30 26.57 0.18 -2.15
N ILE A 31 25.32 -0.27 -2.18
CA ILE A 31 24.38 0.17 -3.21
C ILE A 31 23.88 1.60 -2.99
N THR A 32 23.88 2.09 -1.75
CA THR A 32 23.39 3.43 -1.42
C THR A 32 24.46 4.50 -1.51
N ASN A 33 25.75 4.15 -1.63
CA ASN A 33 26.88 5.11 -1.56
C ASN A 33 26.79 6.05 -0.34
N GLN A 34 26.15 5.61 0.73
CA GLN A 34 25.98 6.35 1.97
C GLN A 34 26.46 5.44 3.09
N ASN A 35 27.24 5.98 4.03
CA ASN A 35 27.51 5.32 5.31
C ASN A 35 26.22 5.35 6.14
N LEU A 36 25.23 4.59 5.70
CA LEU A 36 24.05 4.33 6.49
C LEU A 36 24.50 3.37 7.57
N ALA A 37 24.81 3.90 8.75
CA ALA A 37 24.76 3.10 9.94
C ALA A 37 23.30 2.62 10.12
N ILE A 38 22.91 1.56 9.41
CA ILE A 38 21.96 0.57 9.91
C ILE A 38 22.82 -0.44 10.68
N VAL A 39 23.62 0.09 11.59
CA VAL A 39 24.49 -0.67 12.47
C VAL A 39 23.96 -0.34 13.86
N SER A 40 23.10 -1.22 14.36
CA SER A 40 23.27 -1.57 15.76
C SER A 40 24.63 -2.25 15.81
N ASP A 41 25.58 -1.71 16.55
CA ASP A 41 26.96 -2.22 16.71
C ASP A 41 27.03 -3.64 17.32
N VAL A 42 25.89 -4.31 17.47
CA VAL A 42 25.76 -5.65 18.00
C VAL A 42 25.40 -6.62 16.87
N LYS A 43 26.40 -7.42 16.44
CA LYS A 43 26.19 -8.59 15.58
C LYS A 43 25.01 -9.42 16.10
N GLY A 44 23.92 -9.51 15.32
CA GLY A 44 22.78 -10.39 15.61
C GLY A 44 21.46 -9.73 16.06
N THR A 45 21.37 -8.40 16.15
CA THR A 45 20.21 -7.71 16.76
C THR A 45 19.10 -7.26 15.81
N THR A 46 19.18 -7.47 14.50
CA THR A 46 18.00 -7.27 13.63
C THR A 46 17.02 -8.40 13.91
N THR A 47 16.16 -8.21 14.93
CA THR A 47 14.95 -9.02 15.20
C THR A 47 13.73 -8.47 14.48
N ASP A 48 13.78 -7.20 14.08
CA ASP A 48 12.72 -6.48 13.38
C ASP A 48 13.23 -5.93 12.04
N PRO A 49 12.46 -6.07 10.95
CA PRO A 49 12.83 -5.49 9.67
C PRO A 49 12.99 -3.97 9.76
N VAL A 50 14.13 -3.47 9.28
CA VAL A 50 14.40 -2.02 9.26
C VAL A 50 14.11 -1.49 7.87
N SER A 51 13.21 -0.51 7.77
CA SER A 51 12.84 0.12 6.49
C SER A 51 13.43 1.52 6.40
N LYS A 52 14.10 1.84 5.29
CA LYS A 52 14.67 3.17 5.05
C LYS A 52 14.32 3.66 3.66
N ALA A 53 13.76 4.87 3.60
CA ALA A 53 13.43 5.53 2.35
C ALA A 53 14.63 6.34 1.84
N MET A 54 14.90 6.28 0.53
CA MET A 54 16.02 6.96 -0.12
C MET A 54 15.86 7.03 -1.64
N GLU A 55 16.74 7.76 -2.31
CA GLU A 55 16.90 7.67 -3.76
C GLU A 55 17.99 6.66 -4.11
N LEU A 56 17.68 5.77 -5.06
CA LEU A 56 18.61 4.81 -5.63
C LEU A 56 18.73 5.07 -7.13
N PHE A 57 19.81 5.70 -7.57
CA PHE A 57 20.05 5.92 -8.98
C PHE A 57 20.47 4.61 -9.69
N PRO A 58 19.92 4.27 -10.88
CA PRO A 58 19.01 5.06 -11.71
C PRO A 58 17.50 4.81 -11.48
N LEU A 59 17.12 3.98 -10.50
CA LEU A 59 15.73 3.59 -10.24
C LEU A 59 14.84 4.73 -9.71
N GLY A 60 15.40 5.65 -8.91
CA GLY A 60 14.65 6.76 -8.29
C GLY A 60 14.28 6.47 -6.82
N PRO A 61 13.11 6.93 -6.32
CA PRO A 61 12.75 6.84 -4.91
C PRO A 61 12.32 5.43 -4.51
N VAL A 62 12.98 4.87 -3.49
CA VAL A 62 12.80 3.49 -3.02
C VAL A 62 12.65 3.42 -1.50
N VAL A 63 12.18 2.28 -1.01
CA VAL A 63 12.26 1.85 0.38
C VAL A 63 13.08 0.56 0.43
N ILE A 64 14.26 0.62 1.03
CA ILE A 64 15.06 -0.58 1.31
C ILE A 64 14.58 -1.18 2.63
N ILE A 65 14.32 -2.49 2.64
CA ILE A 65 13.91 -3.22 3.83
C ILE A 65 14.96 -4.29 4.14
N ASP A 66 15.74 -4.06 5.20
CA ASP A 66 16.68 -5.04 5.73
C ASP A 66 15.93 -6.05 6.58
N THR A 67 16.06 -7.34 6.27
CA THR A 67 15.39 -8.41 7.01
C THR A 67 16.32 -9.08 8.01
N PRO A 68 15.79 -9.64 9.13
CA PRO A 68 16.58 -10.49 10.00
C PRO A 68 17.23 -11.64 9.21
N GLY A 69 18.44 -12.06 9.61
CA GLY A 69 19.01 -13.31 9.09
C GLY A 69 18.17 -14.54 9.50
N LEU A 70 18.04 -15.50 8.58
CA LEU A 70 17.01 -16.55 8.61
C LEU A 70 17.48 -17.93 9.10
N ASP A 71 18.74 -18.08 9.50
CA ASP A 71 19.38 -19.37 9.81
C ASP A 71 19.42 -19.75 11.31
N ASP A 72 18.51 -19.18 12.12
CA ASP A 72 18.37 -19.55 13.54
C ASP A 72 17.44 -20.76 13.75
N VAL A 73 17.86 -21.69 14.61
CA VAL A 73 17.05 -22.85 15.06
C VAL A 73 16.37 -22.50 16.41
N GLY A 74 15.05 -22.73 16.52
CA GLY A 74 14.25 -22.53 17.75
C GLY A 74 13.06 -21.57 17.60
N SER A 75 12.34 -21.27 18.70
CA SER A 75 11.13 -20.41 18.70
C SER A 75 11.38 -18.95 18.26
N LEU A 76 12.63 -18.48 18.38
CA LEU A 76 13.09 -17.20 17.82
C LEU A 76 13.26 -17.24 16.30
N GLY A 77 13.49 -18.41 15.71
CA GLY A 77 13.60 -18.63 14.25
C GLY A 77 12.24 -18.50 13.55
N GLU A 78 11.19 -19.11 14.11
CA GLU A 78 9.82 -19.03 13.55
C GLU A 78 9.32 -17.59 13.42
N LYS A 79 9.53 -16.76 14.45
CA LYS A 79 9.17 -15.33 14.41
C LYS A 79 9.96 -14.53 13.38
N ARG A 80 11.23 -14.88 13.14
CA ARG A 80 12.07 -14.20 12.13
C ARG A 80 11.64 -14.58 10.71
N ILE A 81 11.33 -15.85 10.50
CA ILE A 81 10.78 -16.37 9.26
C ILE A 81 9.46 -15.65 8.96
N GLU A 82 8.54 -15.57 9.92
CA GLU A 82 7.28 -14.83 9.77
C GLU A 82 7.51 -13.37 9.35
N LYS A 83 8.42 -12.67 10.01
CA LYS A 83 8.73 -11.28 9.65
C LYS A 83 9.28 -11.16 8.23
N ALA A 84 10.09 -12.13 7.77
CA ALA A 84 10.55 -12.17 6.40
C ALA A 84 9.39 -12.41 5.41
N TYR A 85 8.44 -13.29 5.73
CA TYR A 85 7.21 -13.47 4.97
C TYR A 85 6.38 -12.17 4.87
N GLN A 86 6.22 -11.46 5.98
CA GLN A 86 5.52 -10.16 6.00
C GLN A 86 6.25 -9.13 5.12
N VAL A 87 7.59 -9.16 5.09
CA VAL A 87 8.35 -8.28 4.19
C VAL A 87 8.14 -8.67 2.73
N LEU A 88 8.08 -9.96 2.39
CA LEU A 88 7.79 -10.41 1.03
C LEU A 88 6.44 -9.89 0.52
N ASN A 89 5.41 -9.81 1.38
CA ASN A 89 4.08 -9.33 1.00
C ASN A 89 4.06 -7.89 0.48
N LYS A 90 5.00 -7.06 0.95
CA LYS A 90 5.16 -5.68 0.51
C LYS A 90 6.37 -5.44 -0.39
N THR A 91 7.12 -6.48 -0.77
CA THR A 91 8.37 -6.35 -1.54
C THR A 91 8.10 -6.32 -3.04
N ASP A 92 8.49 -5.26 -3.73
CA ASP A 92 8.37 -5.14 -5.19
C ASP A 92 9.50 -5.87 -5.92
N ILE A 93 10.71 -5.88 -5.37
CA ILE A 93 11.86 -6.66 -5.85
C ILE A 93 12.67 -7.21 -4.69
N ALA A 94 13.02 -8.50 -4.73
CA ALA A 94 13.77 -9.18 -3.69
C ALA A 94 15.25 -9.36 -4.08
N LEU A 95 16.16 -9.01 -3.16
CA LEU A 95 17.58 -9.32 -3.27
C LEU A 95 17.92 -10.46 -2.31
N LEU A 96 18.26 -11.62 -2.86
CA LEU A 96 18.70 -12.78 -2.09
C LEU A 96 20.22 -12.82 -2.04
N ILE A 97 20.78 -12.56 -0.86
CA ILE A 97 22.21 -12.41 -0.62
C ILE A 97 22.76 -13.74 -0.10
N LEU A 98 23.61 -14.36 -0.93
CA LEU A 98 24.35 -15.56 -0.62
C LEU A 98 25.78 -15.20 -0.20
N ASP A 99 26.35 -15.99 0.69
CA ASP A 99 27.75 -15.88 1.09
C ASP A 99 28.59 -16.79 0.20
N ALA A 100 29.57 -16.24 -0.52
CA ALA A 100 30.46 -16.98 -1.41
C ALA A 100 31.17 -18.18 -0.75
N GLU A 101 31.39 -18.12 0.56
CA GLU A 101 32.01 -19.21 1.32
C GLU A 101 31.10 -20.44 1.45
N TYR A 102 29.79 -20.21 1.59
CA TYR A 102 28.79 -21.27 1.84
C TYR A 102 27.97 -21.63 0.59
N GLY A 103 27.93 -20.73 -0.40
CA GLY A 103 27.10 -20.89 -1.59
C GLY A 103 25.60 -20.91 -1.28
N LEU A 104 24.84 -21.62 -2.11
CA LEU A 104 23.39 -21.76 -1.98
C LEU A 104 23.04 -22.82 -0.94
N THR A 105 22.39 -22.42 0.15
CA THR A 105 21.95 -23.34 1.23
C THR A 105 20.47 -23.70 1.13
N ASP A 106 20.02 -24.65 1.96
CA ASP A 106 18.61 -25.07 1.96
C ASP A 106 17.66 -23.96 2.45
N VAL A 107 18.09 -23.13 3.42
CA VAL A 107 17.35 -21.94 3.86
C VAL A 107 17.15 -20.95 2.70
N ASP A 108 18.17 -20.78 1.85
CA ASP A 108 18.09 -19.90 0.69
C ASP A 108 17.17 -20.47 -0.39
N LYS A 109 17.15 -21.81 -0.58
CA LYS A 109 16.24 -22.49 -1.50
C LYS A 109 14.79 -22.35 -1.06
N GLU A 110 14.50 -22.51 0.23
CA GLU A 110 13.16 -22.29 0.77
C GLU A 110 12.69 -20.86 0.53
N LEU A 111 13.53 -19.87 0.86
CA LEU A 111 13.19 -18.47 0.62
C LEU A 111 12.98 -18.17 -0.88
N LEU A 112 13.83 -18.72 -1.74
CA LEU A 112 13.71 -18.57 -3.18
C LEU A 112 12.39 -19.18 -3.70
N LYS A 113 11.95 -20.31 -3.14
CA LYS A 113 10.65 -20.91 -3.44
C LYS A 113 9.51 -19.95 -3.12
N LEU A 114 9.54 -19.32 -1.94
CA LEU A 114 8.53 -18.36 -1.49
C LEU A 114 8.48 -17.10 -2.35
N ILE A 115 9.64 -16.57 -2.72
CA ILE A 115 9.79 -15.44 -3.64
C ILE A 115 9.13 -15.77 -4.99
N LYS A 116 9.37 -16.98 -5.52
CA LYS A 116 8.78 -17.47 -6.77
C LYS A 116 7.27 -17.65 -6.65
N GLU A 117 6.77 -18.28 -5.59
CA GLU A 117 5.33 -18.48 -5.34
C GLU A 117 4.56 -17.14 -5.30
N LYS A 118 5.18 -16.08 -4.79
CA LYS A 118 4.61 -14.73 -4.75
C LYS A 118 4.82 -13.92 -6.03
N ASN A 119 5.41 -14.51 -7.07
CA ASN A 119 5.73 -13.84 -8.34
C ASN A 119 6.50 -12.53 -8.15
N ILE A 120 7.42 -12.49 -7.18
CA ILE A 120 8.24 -11.30 -6.91
C ILE A 120 9.47 -11.35 -7.81
N PRO A 121 9.75 -10.31 -8.63
CA PRO A 121 11.03 -10.18 -9.31
C PRO A 121 12.18 -10.28 -8.31
N TYR A 122 13.23 -11.04 -8.64
CA TYR A 122 14.36 -11.23 -7.73
C TYR A 122 15.71 -11.23 -8.42
N ILE A 123 16.74 -10.95 -7.61
CA ILE A 123 18.16 -11.05 -7.96
C ILE A 123 18.82 -11.89 -6.88
N ILE A 124 19.53 -12.94 -7.31
CA ILE A 124 20.38 -13.72 -6.42
C ILE A 124 21.79 -13.19 -6.58
N LEU A 125 22.39 -12.76 -5.47
CA LEU A 125 23.71 -12.14 -5.45
C LEU A 125 24.65 -12.90 -4.52
N MET A 126 25.83 -13.23 -5.05
CA MET A 126 26.88 -13.95 -4.33
C MET A 126 27.88 -12.92 -3.80
N ASN A 127 27.76 -12.59 -2.52
CA ASN A 127 28.61 -11.60 -1.86
C ASN A 127 29.94 -12.22 -1.41
N LYS A 128 30.96 -11.37 -1.21
CA LYS A 128 32.36 -11.76 -0.95
C LYS A 128 32.97 -12.50 -2.13
N SER A 129 32.66 -12.10 -3.37
CA SER A 129 33.25 -12.72 -4.56
C SER A 129 34.78 -12.62 -4.63
N ASP A 130 35.41 -11.72 -3.85
CA ASP A 130 36.86 -11.57 -3.76
C ASP A 130 37.58 -12.81 -3.19
N ILE A 131 36.87 -13.74 -2.54
CA ILE A 131 37.43 -15.03 -2.09
C ILE A 131 37.24 -16.17 -3.08
N LEU A 132 36.53 -15.94 -4.19
CA LEU A 132 36.29 -16.94 -5.23
C LEU A 132 37.19 -16.69 -6.43
N SER A 133 37.65 -17.78 -7.03
CA SER A 133 38.31 -17.79 -8.33
C SER A 133 37.26 -17.72 -9.46
N ASP A 134 37.61 -17.14 -10.61
CA ASP A 134 36.67 -16.89 -11.70
C ASP A 134 36.07 -18.17 -12.31
N ASP A 135 36.75 -19.30 -12.23
CA ASP A 135 36.28 -20.62 -12.67
C ASP A 135 35.09 -21.15 -11.85
N LYS A 136 34.88 -20.61 -10.64
CA LYS A 136 33.73 -20.95 -9.78
C LYS A 136 32.53 -20.03 -10.00
N LYS A 137 32.64 -19.04 -10.89
CA LYS A 137 31.54 -18.12 -11.21
C LYS A 137 30.63 -18.71 -12.30
N ASN A 138 29.32 -18.64 -12.10
CA ASN A 138 28.33 -19.06 -13.09
C ASN A 138 27.40 -17.89 -13.50
N ASN A 139 26.52 -18.11 -14.47
CA ASN A 139 25.62 -17.06 -14.98
C ASN A 139 24.30 -16.92 -14.19
N GLU A 140 24.09 -17.74 -13.16
CA GLU A 140 22.85 -17.73 -12.36
C GLU A 140 22.88 -16.63 -11.29
N PHE A 141 24.07 -16.22 -10.85
CA PHE A 141 24.27 -15.24 -9.79
C PHE A 141 24.99 -14.00 -10.31
N ILE A 142 24.69 -12.85 -9.70
CA ILE A 142 25.59 -11.69 -9.79
C ILE A 142 26.62 -11.80 -8.66
N TYR A 143 27.89 -11.89 -9.01
CA TYR A 143 29.00 -11.96 -8.05
C TYR A 143 29.40 -10.55 -7.67
N VAL A 144 29.41 -10.24 -6.38
CA VAL A 144 29.70 -8.90 -5.86
C VAL A 144 30.66 -8.97 -4.69
N SER A 145 31.50 -7.94 -4.55
CA SER A 145 32.32 -7.76 -3.36
C SER A 145 32.16 -6.35 -2.82
N THR A 146 31.56 -6.24 -1.63
CA THR A 146 31.48 -4.95 -0.92
C THR A 146 32.84 -4.45 -0.44
N LYS A 147 33.87 -5.31 -0.44
CA LYS A 147 35.23 -4.96 -0.04
C LYS A 147 36.00 -4.29 -1.18
N THR A 148 35.89 -4.81 -2.39
CA THR A 148 36.60 -4.28 -3.58
C THR A 148 35.74 -3.32 -4.41
N GLY A 149 34.41 -3.36 -4.23
CA GLY A 149 33.45 -2.65 -5.08
C GLY A 149 33.08 -3.40 -6.36
N GLU A 150 33.54 -4.65 -6.54
CA GLU A 150 33.25 -5.48 -7.71
C GLU A 150 31.73 -5.58 -7.95
N ASN A 151 31.31 -5.27 -9.18
CA ASN A 151 29.95 -5.41 -9.71
C ASN A 151 28.84 -4.66 -8.95
N ILE A 152 29.17 -3.69 -8.08
CA ILE A 152 28.17 -2.92 -7.34
C ILE A 152 27.36 -2.01 -8.28
N LYS A 153 27.97 -1.45 -9.33
CA LYS A 153 27.27 -0.60 -10.30
C LYS A 153 26.30 -1.43 -11.15
N GLU A 154 26.77 -2.57 -11.62
CA GLU A 154 26.04 -3.58 -12.39
C GLU A 154 24.84 -4.09 -11.58
N LEU A 155 25.02 -4.27 -10.27
CA LEU A 155 23.91 -4.59 -9.36
C LEU A 155 22.85 -3.47 -9.33
N LYS A 156 23.24 -2.19 -9.23
CA LYS A 156 22.27 -1.07 -9.27
C LYS A 156 21.50 -1.03 -10.59
N GLU A 157 22.18 -1.24 -11.71
CA GLU A 157 21.57 -1.27 -13.04
C GLU A 157 20.61 -2.47 -13.18
N LEU A 158 21.00 -3.64 -12.66
CA LEU A 158 20.17 -4.83 -12.68
C LEU A 158 18.91 -4.68 -11.80
N ILE A 159 19.06 -4.07 -10.62
CA ILE A 159 17.93 -3.70 -9.75
C ILE A 159 16.97 -2.79 -10.52
N ALA A 160 17.47 -1.72 -11.14
CA ALA A 160 16.65 -0.79 -11.88
C ALA A 160 15.95 -1.44 -13.10
N LYS A 161 16.63 -2.39 -13.76
CA LYS A 161 16.09 -3.13 -14.90
C LYS A 161 14.99 -4.12 -14.51
N LYS A 162 15.15 -4.82 -13.38
CA LYS A 162 14.21 -5.86 -12.91
C LYS A 162 13.10 -5.32 -12.02
N ALA A 163 13.29 -4.15 -11.39
CA ALA A 163 12.25 -3.53 -10.59
C ALA A 163 11.01 -3.33 -11.47
N PRO A 164 9.81 -3.61 -10.94
CA PRO A 164 8.59 -3.37 -11.69
C PRO A 164 8.54 -1.89 -12.03
N LYS A 165 8.36 -1.59 -13.33
CA LYS A 165 8.02 -0.25 -13.75
C LYS A 165 6.58 -0.02 -13.33
N GLY A 166 6.30 1.10 -12.68
CA GLY A 166 4.94 1.45 -12.29
C GLY A 166 4.02 1.36 -13.51
N ASN A 167 2.87 0.69 -13.37
CA ASN A 167 1.81 0.84 -14.36
C ASN A 167 1.37 2.31 -14.33
N GLU A 168 1.14 2.91 -15.50
CA GLU A 168 0.49 4.23 -15.64
C GLU A 168 -1.00 4.11 -15.24
N LYS A 169 -1.26 3.77 -13.98
CA LYS A 169 -2.59 3.89 -13.43
C LYS A 169 -2.86 5.35 -13.19
N VAL A 170 -4.07 5.76 -13.52
CA VAL A 170 -4.55 7.12 -13.29
C VAL A 170 -5.62 7.12 -12.22
N ILE A 171 -5.75 8.24 -11.51
CA ILE A 171 -6.71 8.37 -10.41
C ILE A 171 -8.07 8.79 -10.98
N VAL A 172 -8.07 9.85 -11.78
CA VAL A 172 -9.25 10.49 -12.37
C VAL A 172 -9.04 10.95 -13.80
N SER A 173 -7.79 11.06 -14.29
CA SER A 173 -7.51 11.65 -15.61
C SER A 173 -8.04 10.87 -16.82
N ASP A 174 -8.53 9.65 -16.63
CA ASP A 174 -9.30 8.87 -17.60
C ASP A 174 -10.80 9.23 -17.63
N LEU A 175 -11.31 9.89 -16.59
CA LEU A 175 -12.73 10.28 -16.44
C LEU A 175 -13.02 11.70 -16.94
N ILE A 176 -11.98 12.45 -17.32
CA ILE A 176 -12.07 13.87 -17.64
C ILE A 176 -11.24 14.21 -18.89
N ASN A 177 -11.56 15.34 -19.51
CA ASN A 177 -10.89 15.88 -20.68
C ASN A 177 -10.15 17.19 -20.36
N LYS A 178 -9.24 17.58 -21.26
CA LYS A 178 -8.55 18.88 -21.16
C LYS A 178 -9.56 20.02 -21.14
N GLY A 179 -9.43 20.93 -20.18
CA GLY A 179 -10.33 22.07 -19.98
C GLY A 179 -11.56 21.78 -19.13
N ASP A 180 -11.83 20.52 -18.77
CA ASP A 180 -12.94 20.16 -17.88
C ASP A 180 -12.79 20.83 -16.50
N LYS A 181 -13.92 21.15 -15.88
CA LYS A 181 -13.98 21.68 -14.52
C LYS A 181 -14.35 20.56 -13.56
N VAL A 182 -13.47 20.28 -12.61
CA VAL A 182 -13.68 19.24 -11.58
C VAL A 182 -13.75 19.91 -10.22
N ILE A 183 -14.86 19.71 -9.50
CA ILE A 183 -15.03 20.25 -8.15
C ILE A 183 -14.56 19.21 -7.12
N LEU A 184 -13.66 19.62 -6.24
CA LEU A 184 -13.18 18.86 -5.10
C LEU A 184 -13.80 19.44 -3.82
N VAL A 185 -14.74 18.70 -3.23
CA VAL A 185 -15.38 19.09 -1.97
C VAL A 185 -14.58 18.54 -0.80
N ILE A 186 -13.91 19.44 -0.09
CA ILE A 186 -12.94 19.12 0.97
C ILE A 186 -13.42 19.75 2.28
N PRO A 187 -14.02 18.97 3.20
CA PRO A 187 -14.42 19.49 4.50
C PRO A 187 -13.21 19.90 5.34
N ILE A 188 -13.42 20.76 6.34
CA ILE A 188 -12.37 21.08 7.31
C ILE A 188 -12.13 19.85 8.18
N ASP A 189 -11.11 19.10 7.82
CA ASP A 189 -10.68 17.95 8.60
C ASP A 189 -9.82 18.41 9.79
N LYS A 190 -10.32 18.20 11.01
CA LYS A 190 -9.55 18.46 12.25
C LYS A 190 -8.33 17.54 12.35
N ALA A 191 -8.32 16.41 11.66
CA ALA A 191 -7.21 15.44 11.63
C ALA A 191 -6.13 15.79 10.60
N ALA A 192 -6.41 16.69 9.63
CA ALA A 192 -5.39 17.16 8.69
C ALA A 192 -4.42 18.13 9.39
N PRO A 193 -3.10 18.05 9.13
CA PRO A 193 -2.14 19.01 9.68
C PRO A 193 -2.52 20.43 9.25
N LYS A 194 -2.49 21.39 10.19
CA LYS A 194 -2.82 22.80 9.90
C LYS A 194 -2.05 23.27 8.66
N GLY A 195 -2.78 23.80 7.68
CA GLY A 195 -2.22 24.37 6.45
C GLY A 195 -1.83 23.34 5.37
N ARG A 196 -2.27 22.08 5.46
CA ARG A 196 -1.95 21.04 4.45
C ARG A 196 -3.19 20.26 4.01
N LEU A 197 -3.24 19.94 2.72
CA LEU A 197 -4.16 18.94 2.17
C LEU A 197 -3.65 17.52 2.48
N ILE A 198 -4.55 16.55 2.61
CA ILE A 198 -4.16 15.15 2.73
C ILE A 198 -3.68 14.61 1.37
N LEU A 199 -2.88 13.55 1.42
CA LEU A 199 -2.24 13.00 0.23
C LEU A 199 -3.23 12.65 -0.92
N PRO A 200 -4.37 11.96 -0.68
CA PRO A 200 -5.32 11.67 -1.75
C PRO A 200 -5.83 12.91 -2.49
N GLN A 201 -6.02 14.02 -1.78
CA GLN A 201 -6.44 15.30 -2.37
C GLN A 201 -5.32 15.87 -3.24
N GLN A 202 -4.08 15.90 -2.75
CA GLN A 202 -2.93 16.40 -3.51
C GLN A 202 -2.71 15.62 -4.80
N GLN A 203 -2.76 14.29 -4.74
CA GLN A 203 -2.57 13.43 -5.90
C GLN A 203 -3.70 13.57 -6.92
N THR A 204 -4.96 13.68 -6.47
CA THR A 204 -6.10 13.93 -7.35
C THR A 204 -5.97 15.29 -8.06
N ILE A 205 -5.57 16.34 -7.33
CA ILE A 205 -5.30 17.66 -7.92
C ILE A 205 -4.21 17.56 -8.99
N ARG A 206 -3.12 16.86 -8.67
CA ARG A 206 -2.01 16.67 -9.60
C ARG A 206 -2.45 15.97 -10.89
N ASP A 207 -3.19 14.87 -10.78
CA ASP A 207 -3.68 14.11 -11.94
C ASP A 207 -4.65 14.93 -12.81
N ILE A 208 -5.51 15.76 -12.19
CA ILE A 208 -6.38 16.72 -12.92
C ILE A 208 -5.54 17.74 -13.71
N LEU A 209 -4.50 18.30 -13.08
CA LEU A 209 -3.63 19.29 -13.71
C LEU A 209 -2.76 18.68 -14.82
N ASP A 210 -2.24 17.47 -14.63
CA ASP A 210 -1.47 16.75 -15.65
C ASP A 210 -2.31 16.46 -16.90
N LYS A 211 -3.63 16.27 -16.75
CA LYS A 211 -4.59 16.16 -17.86
C LYS A 211 -4.93 17.50 -18.54
N GLY A 212 -4.52 18.63 -17.95
CA GLY A 212 -4.85 19.98 -18.41
C GLY A 212 -6.29 20.40 -18.10
N ALA A 213 -6.91 19.81 -17.09
CA ALA A 213 -8.22 20.19 -16.57
C ALA A 213 -8.09 21.20 -15.41
N VAL A 214 -9.22 21.79 -15.00
CA VAL A 214 -9.30 22.79 -13.94
C VAL A 214 -9.85 22.15 -12.68
N SER A 215 -9.09 22.23 -11.60
CA SER A 215 -9.51 21.76 -10.28
C SER A 215 -10.04 22.94 -9.46
N ILE A 216 -11.25 22.83 -8.93
CA ILE A 216 -11.93 23.86 -8.12
C ILE A 216 -12.18 23.25 -6.73
N MET A 217 -11.73 23.88 -5.66
CA MET A 217 -11.94 23.38 -4.30
C MET A 217 -12.95 24.23 -3.54
N CYS A 218 -13.85 23.56 -2.83
CA CYS A 218 -14.76 24.22 -1.91
C CYS A 218 -15.04 23.33 -0.69
N LYS A 219 -15.64 23.93 0.34
CA LYS A 219 -16.22 23.18 1.46
C LYS A 219 -17.61 22.68 1.09
N GLU A 220 -18.12 21.74 1.87
CA GLU A 220 -19.44 21.14 1.68
C GLU A 220 -20.59 22.16 1.73
N ASP A 221 -20.47 23.20 2.55
CA ASP A 221 -21.45 24.29 2.67
C ASP A 221 -21.42 25.28 1.50
N GLU A 222 -20.30 25.36 0.78
CA GLU A 222 -20.12 26.25 -0.38
C GLU A 222 -20.33 25.56 -1.73
N LEU A 223 -20.59 24.25 -1.74
CA LEU A 223 -20.73 23.48 -2.99
C LEU A 223 -21.81 24.07 -3.91
N LYS A 224 -22.99 24.36 -3.37
CA LYS A 224 -24.12 24.89 -4.15
C LYS A 224 -23.78 26.24 -4.78
N ASN A 225 -23.16 27.13 -4.01
CA ASN A 225 -22.71 28.44 -4.49
C ASN A 225 -21.63 28.28 -5.58
N THR A 226 -20.69 27.38 -5.35
CA THR A 226 -19.61 27.06 -6.30
C THR A 226 -20.19 26.59 -7.63
N ILE A 227 -21.08 25.59 -7.63
CA ILE A 227 -21.75 25.12 -8.85
C ILE A 227 -22.48 26.27 -9.56
N ASN A 228 -23.24 27.08 -8.83
CA ASN A 228 -24.03 28.18 -9.40
C ASN A 228 -23.17 29.32 -9.98
N SER A 229 -21.95 29.51 -9.47
CA SER A 229 -21.01 30.53 -9.96
C SER A 229 -20.34 30.15 -11.29
N LEU A 230 -20.38 28.88 -11.66
CA LEU A 230 -19.74 28.41 -12.89
C LEU A 230 -20.65 28.67 -14.09
N LYS A 231 -20.09 29.28 -15.13
CA LYS A 231 -20.78 29.49 -16.41
C LYS A 231 -21.22 28.17 -17.07
N GLU A 232 -20.45 27.11 -16.85
CA GLU A 232 -20.69 25.77 -17.39
C GLU A 232 -20.67 24.77 -16.24
N LYS A 233 -21.50 23.73 -16.32
CA LYS A 233 -21.54 22.67 -15.32
C LYS A 233 -20.17 21.99 -15.19
N PRO A 234 -19.76 21.60 -13.96
CA PRO A 234 -18.57 20.78 -13.79
C PRO A 234 -18.77 19.40 -14.43
N SER A 235 -17.70 18.83 -14.96
CA SER A 235 -17.70 17.49 -15.55
C SER A 235 -17.75 16.39 -14.48
N LEU A 236 -17.27 16.69 -13.27
CA LEU A 236 -17.23 15.75 -12.15
C LEU A 236 -17.17 16.48 -10.81
N VAL A 237 -17.87 15.96 -9.81
CA VAL A 237 -17.72 16.31 -8.39
C VAL A 237 -17.07 15.15 -7.65
N ILE A 238 -16.02 15.44 -6.86
CA ILE A 238 -15.32 14.49 -6.01
C ILE A 238 -15.40 14.99 -4.58
N THR A 239 -15.83 14.15 -3.64
CA THR A 239 -15.99 14.53 -2.24
C THR A 239 -15.27 13.61 -1.26
N ASP A 240 -15.05 14.08 -0.04
CA ASP A 240 -14.71 13.22 1.09
C ASP A 240 -15.92 12.36 1.50
N SER A 241 -15.67 11.11 1.88
CA SER A 241 -16.74 10.18 2.25
C SER A 241 -17.54 10.64 3.47
N GLN A 242 -16.99 11.49 4.34
CA GLN A 242 -17.72 12.06 5.48
C GLN A 242 -18.73 13.13 5.07
N ALA A 243 -18.50 13.85 3.95
CA ALA A 243 -19.40 14.87 3.44
C ALA A 243 -20.38 14.33 2.39
N PHE A 244 -20.35 13.03 2.12
CA PHE A 244 -21.04 12.43 0.97
C PHE A 244 -22.56 12.71 0.98
N LYS A 245 -23.21 12.63 2.14
CA LYS A 245 -24.66 12.84 2.24
C LYS A 245 -25.10 14.27 1.90
N SER A 246 -24.38 15.29 2.39
CA SER A 246 -24.69 16.69 2.06
C SER A 246 -24.35 16.99 0.60
N VAL A 247 -23.21 16.49 0.13
CA VAL A 247 -22.77 16.71 -1.24
C VAL A 247 -23.67 16.03 -2.27
N ASP A 248 -24.15 14.80 -2.03
CA ASP A 248 -25.11 14.13 -2.92
C ASP A 248 -26.39 14.95 -3.09
N LYS A 249 -26.88 15.53 -1.98
CA LYS A 249 -28.08 16.37 -1.97
C LYS A 249 -27.89 17.65 -2.78
N ASP A 250 -26.73 18.29 -2.65
CA ASP A 250 -26.44 19.58 -3.27
C ASP A 250 -25.87 19.46 -4.70
N THR A 251 -25.49 18.25 -5.13
CA THR A 251 -25.02 17.97 -6.50
C THR A 251 -26.18 17.52 -7.40
N PRO A 252 -26.57 18.31 -8.43
CA PRO A 252 -27.57 17.92 -9.45
C PRO A 252 -27.35 16.51 -10.00
N LYS A 253 -28.43 15.74 -10.23
CA LYS A 253 -28.34 14.31 -10.59
C LYS A 253 -27.70 14.05 -11.96
N ASP A 254 -27.69 15.03 -12.84
CA ASP A 254 -27.02 14.98 -14.14
C ASP A 254 -25.51 15.28 -14.06
N ILE A 255 -25.00 15.71 -12.90
CA ILE A 255 -23.58 15.90 -12.67
C ILE A 255 -23.01 14.61 -12.02
N PRO A 256 -22.00 13.97 -12.66
CA PRO A 256 -21.28 12.84 -12.09
C PRO A 256 -20.71 13.16 -10.71
N LEU A 257 -20.87 12.22 -9.77
CA LEU A 257 -20.40 12.36 -8.39
C LEU A 257 -19.63 11.10 -7.99
N THR A 258 -18.46 11.26 -7.40
CA THR A 258 -17.70 10.17 -6.77
C THR A 258 -16.98 10.67 -5.51
N SER A 259 -16.14 9.84 -4.90
CA SER A 259 -15.31 10.24 -3.76
C SER A 259 -13.85 9.90 -3.96
N PHE A 260 -12.98 10.59 -3.23
CA PHE A 260 -11.54 10.26 -3.19
C PHE A 260 -11.34 8.79 -2.84
N SER A 261 -12.09 8.27 -1.87
CA SER A 261 -11.94 6.89 -1.42
C SER A 261 -12.27 5.83 -2.49
N ILE A 262 -13.25 6.11 -3.36
CA ILE A 262 -13.66 5.21 -4.43
C ILE A 262 -12.66 5.29 -5.60
N LEU A 263 -12.25 6.51 -5.97
CA LEU A 263 -11.20 6.69 -6.98
C LEU A 263 -9.91 5.96 -6.58
N PHE A 264 -9.53 6.03 -5.31
CA PHE A 264 -8.35 5.32 -4.81
C PHE A 264 -8.53 3.81 -4.71
N ALA A 265 -9.75 3.32 -4.42
CA ALA A 265 -10.05 1.89 -4.48
C ALA A 265 -9.88 1.35 -5.91
N ARG A 266 -10.32 2.11 -6.91
CA ARG A 266 -10.12 1.80 -8.33
C ARG A 266 -8.65 1.88 -8.73
N PHE A 267 -7.96 2.96 -8.37
CA PHE A 267 -6.53 3.17 -8.64
C PHE A 267 -5.67 2.02 -8.08
N LYS A 268 -6.02 1.48 -6.91
CA LYS A 268 -5.32 0.33 -6.34
C LYS A 268 -5.68 -1.01 -7.01
N GLY A 269 -6.76 -1.05 -7.79
CA GLY A 269 -7.21 -2.23 -8.52
C GLY A 269 -7.98 -3.22 -7.65
N GLU A 270 -8.75 -2.69 -6.69
CA GLU A 270 -9.39 -3.47 -5.63
C GLU A 270 -10.93 -3.34 -5.66
N ILE A 271 -11.45 -2.44 -6.49
CA ILE A 271 -12.83 -1.95 -6.38
C ILE A 271 -13.89 -3.05 -6.52
N ASP A 272 -13.73 -4.00 -7.44
CA ASP A 272 -14.73 -5.05 -7.68
C ASP A 272 -14.89 -5.97 -6.47
N VAL A 273 -13.77 -6.43 -5.91
CA VAL A 273 -13.76 -7.28 -4.70
C VAL A 273 -14.40 -6.55 -3.52
N LEU A 274 -14.10 -5.26 -3.37
CA LEU A 274 -14.65 -4.46 -2.28
C LEU A 274 -16.16 -4.18 -2.44
N ILE A 275 -16.64 -4.06 -3.68
CA ILE A 275 -18.06 -3.96 -4.00
C ILE A 275 -18.78 -5.28 -3.70
N ASP A 276 -18.20 -6.42 -4.06
CA ASP A 276 -18.79 -7.72 -3.70
C ASP A 276 -18.83 -7.91 -2.19
N GLY A 277 -17.78 -7.48 -1.47
CA GLY A 277 -17.75 -7.50 -0.01
C GLY A 277 -18.85 -6.66 0.63
N VAL A 278 -19.15 -5.47 0.09
CA VAL A 278 -20.21 -4.60 0.67
C VAL A 278 -21.61 -5.16 0.48
N ARG A 279 -21.85 -5.94 -0.60
CA ARG A 279 -23.15 -6.59 -0.85
C ARG A 279 -23.51 -7.61 0.24
N LYS A 280 -22.51 -8.18 0.91
CA LYS A 280 -22.66 -9.20 1.96
C LYS A 280 -23.03 -8.65 3.34
N ILE A 281 -23.06 -7.33 3.52
CA ILE A 281 -23.43 -6.70 4.80
C ILE A 281 -24.86 -7.04 5.21
N LYS A 282 -25.77 -7.22 4.25
CA LYS A 282 -27.16 -7.61 4.52
C LYS A 282 -27.28 -9.01 5.13
N ASP A 283 -26.30 -9.87 4.84
CA ASP A 283 -26.28 -11.27 5.23
C ASP A 283 -25.64 -11.50 6.62
N LEU A 284 -25.06 -10.47 7.26
CA LEU A 284 -24.42 -10.58 8.59
C LEU A 284 -25.42 -11.00 9.66
N ASP A 285 -25.02 -11.66 10.76
CA ASP A 285 -25.91 -12.07 11.86
C ASP A 285 -25.50 -11.52 13.23
N ASN A 286 -26.38 -11.62 14.24
CA ASN A 286 -26.15 -11.10 15.61
C ASN A 286 -24.93 -11.73 16.32
N SER A 287 -24.41 -12.87 15.83
CA SER A 287 -23.23 -13.52 16.40
C SER A 287 -21.93 -13.14 15.69
N ASP A 288 -22.01 -12.41 14.58
CA ASP A 288 -20.88 -12.19 13.70
C ASP A 288 -19.84 -11.26 14.30
N THR A 289 -18.58 -11.61 14.04
CA THR A 289 -17.43 -10.80 14.41
C THR A 289 -16.88 -10.11 13.16
N ILE A 290 -16.72 -8.81 13.24
CA ILE A 290 -16.22 -7.95 12.16
C ILE A 290 -14.81 -7.48 12.53
N LEU A 291 -13.85 -7.66 11.63
CA LEU A 291 -12.51 -7.14 11.80
C LEU A 291 -12.42 -5.73 11.21
N ILE A 292 -12.10 -4.73 12.03
CA ILE A 292 -11.73 -3.40 11.57
C ILE A 292 -10.20 -3.31 11.50
N SER A 293 -9.64 -3.20 10.29
CA SER A 293 -8.20 -3.25 10.06
C SER A 293 -7.63 -1.96 9.48
N GLU A 294 -6.57 -1.44 10.10
CA GLU A 294 -5.90 -0.21 9.69
C GLU A 294 -4.45 -0.45 9.28
N GLY A 295 -4.02 0.13 8.15
CA GLY A 295 -2.65 0.01 7.66
C GLY A 295 -1.60 0.88 8.38
N CYS A 296 -1.98 1.57 9.46
CA CYS A 296 -1.11 2.50 10.20
C CYS A 296 -1.32 2.38 11.71
N THR A 297 -0.30 2.69 12.49
CA THR A 297 -0.28 2.55 13.96
C THR A 297 -0.53 3.87 14.70
N HIS A 298 -1.41 4.72 14.16
CA HIS A 298 -1.68 6.02 14.78
C HIS A 298 -2.62 5.86 15.99
N HIS A 299 -2.54 6.81 16.92
CA HIS A 299 -3.37 6.82 18.13
C HIS A 299 -4.82 7.13 17.75
N ARG A 300 -5.74 6.19 18.01
CA ARG A 300 -7.17 6.36 17.77
C ARG A 300 -7.72 7.43 18.71
N GLN A 301 -8.27 8.48 18.13
CA GLN A 301 -8.84 9.60 18.89
C GLN A 301 -10.34 9.35 19.13
N CYS A 302 -10.91 10.02 20.14
CA CYS A 302 -12.35 10.02 20.36
C CYS A 302 -13.08 10.52 19.10
N GLY A 303 -14.09 9.77 18.64
CA GLY A 303 -14.79 10.03 17.38
C GLY A 303 -14.09 9.51 16.12
N ASP A 304 -13.12 8.59 16.27
CA ASP A 304 -12.43 7.97 15.14
C ASP A 304 -13.38 7.21 14.21
N ILE A 305 -13.10 7.30 12.90
CA ILE A 305 -13.92 6.66 11.86
C ILE A 305 -13.89 5.14 12.02
N GLY A 306 -12.69 4.58 12.24
CA GLY A 306 -12.47 3.14 12.34
C GLY A 306 -13.04 2.55 13.62
N SER A 307 -12.67 3.10 14.78
CA SER A 307 -13.04 2.47 16.05
C SER A 307 -14.43 2.82 16.60
N GLU A 308 -15.06 3.90 16.14
CA GLU A 308 -16.35 4.33 16.70
C GLU A 308 -17.45 4.46 15.63
N LYS A 309 -17.21 5.26 14.58
CA LYS A 309 -18.27 5.60 13.61
C LYS A 309 -18.70 4.41 12.77
N ILE A 310 -17.75 3.67 12.20
CA ILE A 310 -18.05 2.49 11.37
C ILE A 310 -18.80 1.41 12.16
N PRO A 311 -18.34 0.98 13.35
CA PRO A 311 -19.08 0.02 14.17
C PRO A 311 -20.51 0.47 14.45
N LYS A 312 -20.70 1.75 14.82
CA LYS A 312 -22.02 2.32 15.07
C LYS A 312 -22.89 2.29 13.81
N TRP A 313 -22.40 2.79 12.67
CA TRP A 313 -23.16 2.83 11.42
C TRP A 313 -23.53 1.44 10.91
N LEU A 314 -22.66 0.44 11.10
CA LEU A 314 -22.97 -0.95 10.77
C LEU A 314 -24.09 -1.52 11.64
N LYS A 315 -24.05 -1.30 12.96
CA LYS A 315 -25.14 -1.71 13.87
C LYS A 315 -26.45 -1.00 13.51
N ASP A 316 -26.40 0.32 13.32
CA ASP A 316 -27.57 1.13 12.98
C ASP A 316 -28.21 0.69 11.66
N PHE A 317 -27.40 0.37 10.64
CA PHE A 317 -27.88 -0.05 9.32
C PHE A 317 -28.44 -1.47 9.31
N THR A 318 -27.77 -2.40 10.01
CA THR A 318 -28.17 -3.82 10.01
C THR A 318 -29.26 -4.13 11.04
N GLY A 319 -29.37 -3.32 12.10
CA GLY A 319 -30.19 -3.61 13.28
C GLY A 319 -29.67 -4.80 14.11
N LYS A 320 -28.42 -5.21 13.91
CA LYS A 320 -27.82 -6.42 14.50
C LYS A 320 -26.78 -6.09 15.57
N ASP A 321 -26.67 -6.94 16.57
CA ASP A 321 -25.66 -6.79 17.63
C ASP A 321 -24.31 -7.41 17.22
N LEU A 322 -23.61 -6.72 16.33
CA LEU A 322 -22.32 -7.16 15.80
C LEU A 322 -21.18 -7.03 16.83
N LYS A 323 -20.23 -7.97 16.80
CA LYS A 323 -18.97 -7.90 17.56
C LYS A 323 -17.86 -7.31 16.69
N PHE A 324 -16.96 -6.56 17.30
CA PHE A 324 -15.87 -5.89 16.59
C PHE A 324 -14.51 -6.24 17.21
N GLU A 325 -13.57 -6.63 16.36
CA GLU A 325 -12.16 -6.72 16.70
C GLU A 325 -11.35 -5.77 15.83
N PHE A 326 -10.14 -5.45 16.27
CA PHE A 326 -9.33 -4.41 15.65
C PHE A 326 -7.90 -4.85 15.39
N SER A 327 -7.35 -4.49 14.24
CA SER A 327 -5.93 -4.59 13.92
C SER A 327 -5.40 -3.26 13.38
N SER A 328 -4.12 -2.98 13.62
CA SER A 328 -3.48 -1.75 13.14
C SER A 328 -2.02 -2.00 12.74
N GLY A 329 -1.51 -1.15 11.84
CA GLY A 329 -0.12 -1.19 11.37
C GLY A 329 0.14 -2.16 10.22
N THR A 330 1.36 -2.70 10.20
CA THR A 330 1.82 -3.62 9.15
C THR A 330 1.37 -5.07 9.37
N GLU A 331 0.83 -5.38 10.54
CA GLU A 331 0.33 -6.71 10.85
C GLU A 331 -1.11 -6.89 10.35
N PHE A 332 -1.44 -8.12 9.95
CA PHE A 332 -2.78 -8.54 9.56
C PHE A 332 -3.04 -9.93 10.19
N PRO A 333 -4.23 -10.18 10.78
CA PRO A 333 -4.48 -11.43 11.51
C PRO A 333 -4.27 -12.68 10.63
N ARG A 334 -3.65 -13.72 11.21
CA ARG A 334 -3.38 -14.99 10.52
C ARG A 334 -4.60 -15.92 10.42
N ASP A 335 -5.54 -15.77 11.33
CA ASP A 335 -6.78 -16.53 11.29
C ASP A 335 -7.90 -15.54 11.04
N LEU A 336 -8.43 -15.59 9.82
CA LEU A 336 -9.59 -14.79 9.42
C LEU A 336 -10.89 -15.59 9.52
N SER A 337 -10.84 -16.90 9.71
CA SER A 337 -12.00 -17.80 9.61
C SER A 337 -13.13 -17.46 10.60
N LYS A 338 -12.79 -16.82 11.72
CA LYS A 338 -13.74 -16.35 12.73
C LYS A 338 -14.47 -15.06 12.37
N TYR A 339 -14.04 -14.34 11.33
CA TYR A 339 -14.65 -13.07 10.93
C TYR A 339 -15.64 -13.28 9.79
N ALA A 340 -16.81 -12.65 9.89
CA ALA A 340 -17.79 -12.62 8.81
C ALA A 340 -17.46 -11.58 7.73
N LEU A 341 -16.75 -10.52 8.12
CA LEU A 341 -16.36 -9.41 7.26
C LEU A 341 -15.10 -8.73 7.78
N VAL A 342 -14.21 -8.35 6.86
CA VAL A 342 -13.12 -7.42 7.11
C VAL A 342 -13.49 -6.03 6.58
N VAL A 343 -13.41 -5.02 7.42
CA VAL A 343 -13.53 -3.61 7.03
C VAL A 343 -12.16 -2.97 7.15
N HIS A 344 -11.52 -2.71 6.02
CA HIS A 344 -10.16 -2.19 5.97
C HIS A 344 -10.15 -0.67 5.69
N CYS A 345 -9.21 0.06 6.26
CA CYS A 345 -9.02 1.47 5.89
C CYS A 345 -8.53 1.60 4.43
N GLY A 346 -8.49 2.82 3.89
CA GLY A 346 -7.98 3.06 2.53
C GLY A 346 -6.49 2.75 2.31
N GLY A 347 -5.76 2.35 3.35
CA GLY A 347 -4.37 1.88 3.24
C GLY A 347 -3.40 2.93 2.69
N CYS A 348 -3.55 4.21 3.07
CA CYS A 348 -2.70 5.30 2.55
C CYS A 348 -1.21 5.15 2.90
N MET A 349 -0.90 4.42 3.98
CA MET A 349 0.47 4.12 4.42
C MET A 349 1.00 2.77 3.92
N LEU A 350 0.15 1.97 3.24
CA LEU A 350 0.52 0.69 2.65
C LEU A 350 0.83 0.90 1.16
N ASN A 351 1.79 0.14 0.63
CA ASN A 351 1.97 0.07 -0.82
C ASN A 351 0.90 -0.82 -1.45
N GLU A 352 0.78 -0.74 -2.78
CA GLU A 352 -0.22 -1.51 -3.54
C GLU A 352 -0.10 -3.02 -3.28
N LYS A 353 1.13 -3.54 -3.21
CA LYS A 353 1.36 -4.98 -3.06
C LYS A 353 0.87 -5.52 -1.73
N GLU A 354 1.12 -4.80 -0.64
CA GLU A 354 0.64 -5.17 0.69
C GLU A 354 -0.88 -5.12 0.77
N MET A 355 -1.52 -4.09 0.20
CA MET A 355 -2.97 -3.97 0.21
C MET A 355 -3.64 -5.10 -0.60
N LYS A 356 -3.14 -5.39 -1.79
CA LYS A 356 -3.56 -6.54 -2.61
C LYS A 356 -3.36 -7.87 -1.90
N HIS A 357 -2.25 -8.03 -1.18
CA HIS A 357 -2.01 -9.22 -0.38
C HIS A 357 -3.09 -9.39 0.69
N ARG A 358 -3.41 -8.35 1.46
CA ARG A 358 -4.45 -8.42 2.52
C ARG A 358 -5.82 -8.77 1.95
N ILE A 359 -6.20 -8.17 0.83
CA ILE A 359 -7.47 -8.45 0.15
C ILE A 359 -7.51 -9.89 -0.35
N LYS A 360 -6.47 -10.31 -1.09
CA LYS A 360 -6.37 -11.68 -1.59
C LYS A 360 -6.41 -12.68 -0.45
N TYR A 361 -5.71 -12.40 0.65
CA TYR A 361 -5.69 -13.26 1.83
C TYR A 361 -7.06 -13.41 2.48
N ALA A 362 -7.85 -12.33 2.58
CA ALA A 362 -9.23 -12.42 3.05
C ALA A 362 -10.09 -13.29 2.13
N VAL A 363 -10.03 -13.04 0.82
CA VAL A 363 -10.80 -13.78 -0.20
C VAL A 363 -10.42 -15.26 -0.23
N ASP A 364 -9.13 -15.59 -0.19
CA ASP A 364 -8.63 -16.97 -0.21
C ASP A 364 -9.06 -17.75 1.06
N ASN A 365 -9.33 -17.05 2.17
CA ASN A 365 -9.89 -17.64 3.40
C ASN A 365 -11.43 -17.61 3.43
N GLY A 366 -12.10 -17.24 2.33
CA GLY A 366 -13.56 -17.17 2.23
C GLY A 366 -14.18 -16.01 3.00
N VAL A 367 -13.40 -15.01 3.40
CA VAL A 367 -13.87 -13.86 4.18
C VAL A 367 -14.00 -12.65 3.27
N ASN A 368 -15.20 -12.05 3.28
CA ASN A 368 -15.47 -10.84 2.52
C ASN A 368 -14.67 -9.65 3.08
N ILE A 369 -14.24 -8.76 2.20
CA ILE A 369 -13.52 -7.54 2.58
C ILE A 369 -14.10 -6.32 1.89
N VAL A 370 -14.24 -5.23 2.63
CA VAL A 370 -14.67 -3.91 2.12
C VAL A 370 -13.76 -2.83 2.68
N ASN A 371 -13.65 -1.68 2.00
CA ASN A 371 -12.93 -0.54 2.54
C ASN A 371 -13.88 0.50 3.15
N TYR A 372 -13.34 1.41 3.97
CA TYR A 372 -14.14 2.46 4.63
C TYR A 372 -14.95 3.29 3.64
N GLY A 373 -14.36 3.65 2.50
CA GLY A 373 -14.97 4.50 1.49
C GLY A 373 -16.23 3.90 0.88
N ILE A 374 -16.11 2.67 0.37
CA ILE A 374 -17.18 1.90 -0.25
C ILE A 374 -18.25 1.57 0.78
N LEU A 375 -17.85 1.19 2.00
CA LEU A 375 -18.78 0.96 3.10
C LEU A 375 -19.61 2.21 3.40
N ILE A 376 -18.97 3.37 3.60
CA ILE A 376 -19.68 4.62 3.91
C ILE A 376 -20.64 5.01 2.79
N ALA A 377 -20.22 4.89 1.52
CA ALA A 377 -21.09 5.18 0.38
C ALA A 377 -22.28 4.20 0.30
N TYR A 378 -22.08 2.93 0.65
CA TYR A 378 -23.16 1.94 0.70
C TYR A 378 -24.16 2.23 1.81
N LEU A 379 -23.69 2.49 3.04
CA LEU A 379 -24.54 2.76 4.20
C LEU A 379 -25.37 4.04 4.02
N ASN A 380 -24.89 5.01 3.24
CA ASN A 380 -25.61 6.22 2.89
C ASN A 380 -26.49 6.10 1.63
N GLY A 381 -26.52 4.93 0.96
CA GLY A 381 -27.39 4.68 -0.19
C GLY A 381 -26.96 5.35 -1.50
N ILE A 382 -25.70 5.79 -1.61
CA ILE A 382 -25.20 6.55 -2.78
C ILE A 382 -24.14 5.82 -3.58
N LEU A 383 -23.74 4.61 -3.15
CA LEU A 383 -22.71 3.83 -3.83
C LEU A 383 -23.00 3.65 -5.33
N GLY A 384 -24.27 3.41 -5.71
CA GLY A 384 -24.74 3.37 -7.11
C GLY A 384 -24.26 4.55 -7.93
N ARG A 385 -24.61 5.75 -7.49
CA ARG A 385 -24.20 7.02 -8.12
C ARG A 385 -22.69 7.21 -8.08
N ALA A 386 -22.05 6.78 -7.00
CA ALA A 386 -20.64 7.03 -6.74
C ALA A 386 -19.68 6.25 -7.65
N VAL A 387 -20.10 5.07 -8.12
CA VAL A 387 -19.31 4.18 -8.97
C VAL A 387 -19.73 4.23 -10.44
N GLU A 388 -20.89 4.82 -10.74
CA GLU A 388 -21.37 5.04 -12.10
C GLU A 388 -20.36 5.77 -13.01
N PRO A 389 -19.66 6.84 -12.57
CA PRO A 389 -18.64 7.49 -13.41
C PRO A 389 -17.49 6.56 -13.79
N LEU A 390 -17.32 5.45 -13.07
CA LEU A 390 -16.26 4.46 -13.28
C LEU A 390 -16.72 3.33 -14.21
N GLY A 391 -17.95 3.38 -14.73
CA GLY A 391 -18.54 2.34 -15.57
C GLY A 391 -19.00 1.09 -14.80
N ILE A 392 -19.03 1.15 -13.47
CA ILE A 392 -19.42 0.01 -12.62
C ILE A 392 -20.93 0.03 -12.37
N LYS A 393 -21.59 -1.11 -12.55
CA LYS A 393 -23.03 -1.29 -12.29
C LYS A 393 -23.24 -2.14 -11.02
N LEU A 394 -24.11 -1.67 -10.13
CA LEU A 394 -24.35 -2.25 -8.81
C LEU A 394 -25.58 -3.13 -8.72
#